data_AF-A0A0S8ESQ1-F1
#
_entry.id   AF-A0A0S8ESQ1-F1
#
_cell.length_a   1.000
_cell.length_b   1.000
_cell.length_c   1.000
_cell.angle_alpha   90.00
_cell.angle_beta   90.00
_cell.angle_gamma   90.00
#
_symmetry.space_group_name_H-M   'P 1'
#
loop_
_entity.id
_entity.type
_entity.pdbx_description
1 polymer ?
#
loop_
_entity_poly.entity_id
_entity_poly.type
_entity_poly.pdbx_seq_one_letter_code
_entity_poly.pdbx_strand_id
1 'polypeptide(L)' 'MNFAKVVSVAMLIGFLAACSSPQDRAAKAQESSYKAQEKVAKERLKLVEKYQACIKNAEKAAACDSYLKSAEALK' A
#
# COMPACT_ATOMS: atom_id res chain seq x y z
N MET A 1 38.76 25.93 23.80
CA MET A 1 37.27 25.85 23.79
C MET A 1 36.62 25.91 22.40
N ASN A 2 37.30 26.39 21.35
CA ASN A 2 36.69 26.52 20.01
C ASN A 2 36.76 25.24 19.18
N PHE A 3 37.81 24.42 19.33
CA PHE A 3 37.98 23.19 18.56
C PHE A 3 36.91 22.12 18.88
N ALA A 4 36.59 21.92 20.17
CA ALA A 4 35.56 20.97 20.58
C ALA A 4 34.15 21.37 20.08
N LYS A 5 33.87 22.67 19.96
CA LYS A 5 32.62 23.19 19.38
C LYS A 5 32.54 22.93 17.88
N VAL A 6 33.65 23.13 17.16
CA VAL A 6 33.72 22.87 15.71
C VAL A 6 33.52 21.39 15.39
N VAL A 7 34.14 20.49 16.16
CA VAL A 7 33.96 19.03 15.99
C VAL A 7 32.52 18.61 16.29
N SER A 8 31.92 19.14 17.35
CA SER A 8 30.52 18.84 17.71
C SER A 8 29.51 19.31 16.65
N VAL A 9 29.74 20.47 16.04
CA VAL A 9 28.88 21.02 14.98
C VAL A 9 29.05 20.21 13.68
N ALA A 10 30.28 19.84 13.33
CA ALA A 10 30.54 19.01 12.16
C ALA A 10 29.87 17.62 12.24
N MET A 11 29.84 17.03 13.43
CA MET A 11 29.18 15.74 13.66
C MET A 11 27.66 15.81 13.46
N LEU A 12 27.00 16.86 13.95
CA LEU A 12 25.56 17.08 13.76
C LEU A 12 25.20 17.27 12.27
N ILE A 13 26.02 18.01 11.52
CA ILE A 13 25.82 18.23 10.08
C ILE A 13 26.04 16.91 9.30
N GLY A 14 27.01 16.09 9.70
CA GLY A 14 27.23 14.77 9.12
C GLY A 14 26.05 13.81 9.32
N PHE A 15 25.39 13.85 10.48
CA PHE A 15 24.18 13.07 10.75
C PHE A 15 22.97 13.52 9.90
N LEU A 16 22.84 14.83 9.64
CA LEU A 16 21.77 15.37 8.79
C LEU A 16 21.97 15.01 7.31
N ALA A 17 23.22 14.97 6.82
CA ALA A 17 23.55 14.60 5.44
C ALA A 17 23.37 13.10 5.15
N ALA A 18 23.49 12.24 6.17
CA ALA A 18 23.22 10.80 6.06
C ALA A 18 21.72 10.46 5.87
N CYS A 19 20.83 11.44 6.07
CA CYS A 19 19.38 11.33 5.83
C CYS A 19 18.96 11.78 4.42
N SER A 20 19.83 11.68 3.41
CA SER A 20 19.55 12.10 2.02
C SER A 20 18.87 11.02 1.13
N SER A 21 18.47 9.88 1.69
CA SER A 21 17.71 8.81 1.01
C SER A 21 16.31 8.41 1.55
N PRO A 22 15.74 8.96 2.65
CA PRO A 22 14.40 8.61 3.12
C PRO A 22 13.31 8.93 2.12
N GLN A 23 13.43 10.03 1.34
CA GLN A 23 12.40 10.47 0.40
C GLN A 23 12.26 9.52 -0.79
N ASP A 24 13.36 9.05 -1.39
CA ASP A 24 13.34 8.06 -2.47
C ASP A 24 12.79 6.70 -1.99
N ARG A 25 13.17 6.28 -0.78
CA ARG A 25 12.64 5.06 -0.17
C ARG A 25 11.16 5.18 0.20
N ALA A 26 10.74 6.34 0.72
CA ALA A 26 9.35 6.63 1.01
C ALA A 26 8.50 6.68 -0.26
N ALA A 27 9.01 7.31 -1.33
CA ALA A 27 8.34 7.34 -2.63
C ALA A 27 8.18 5.93 -3.22
N LYS A 28 9.23 5.09 -3.16
CA LYS A 28 9.15 3.68 -3.61
C LYS A 28 8.24 2.83 -2.73
N ALA A 29 8.24 3.04 -1.41
CA ALA A 29 7.32 2.39 -0.48
C ALA A 29 5.86 2.82 -0.74
N GLN A 30 5.64 4.10 -1.06
CA GLN A 30 4.34 4.62 -1.43
C GLN A 30 3.87 4.10 -2.79
N GLU A 31 4.76 4.01 -3.78
CA GLU A 31 4.43 3.46 -5.10
C GLU A 31 4.10 1.96 -5.03
N SER A 32 4.87 1.19 -4.25
CA SER A 32 4.62 -0.25 -4.07
C SER A 32 3.35 -0.54 -3.28
N SER A 33 3.06 0.23 -2.22
CA SER A 33 1.79 0.14 -1.49
C SER A 33 0.60 0.58 -2.34
N TYR A 34 0.74 1.61 -3.16
CA TYR A 34 -0.30 2.02 -4.11
C TYR A 34 -0.60 0.91 -5.13
N LYS A 35 0.43 0.31 -5.74
CA LYS A 35 0.26 -0.81 -6.68
C LYS A 35 -0.36 -2.03 -6.02
N ALA A 36 -0.02 -2.32 -4.77
CA ALA A 36 -0.62 -3.40 -4.00
C ALA A 36 -2.12 -3.14 -3.75
N GLN A 37 -2.47 -1.92 -3.33
CA GLN A 37 -3.86 -1.52 -3.14
C GLN A 37 -4.66 -1.53 -4.45
N GLU A 38 -4.07 -1.10 -5.57
CA GLU A 38 -4.71 -1.12 -6.88
C GLU A 38 -5.02 -2.56 -7.34
N LYS A 39 -4.10 -3.51 -7.11
CA LYS A 39 -4.33 -4.93 -7.40
C LYS A 39 -5.48 -5.50 -6.55
N VAL A 40 -5.48 -5.22 -5.25
CA VAL A 40 -6.55 -5.65 -4.34
C VAL A 40 -7.90 -5.06 -4.77
N ALA A 41 -7.95 -3.78 -5.12
CA ALA A 41 -9.16 -3.14 -5.60
C ALA A 41 -9.66 -3.76 -6.92
N LYS A 42 -8.77 -4.05 -7.88
CA LYS A 42 -9.13 -4.73 -9.13
C LYS A 42 -9.68 -6.13 -8.89
N GLU A 43 -9.06 -6.91 -8.01
CA GLU A 43 -9.56 -8.24 -7.67
C GLU A 43 -10.93 -8.16 -6.98
N ARG A 44 -11.12 -7.24 -6.03
CA ARG A 44 -12.44 -6.98 -5.43
C ARG A 44 -13.50 -6.67 -6.47
N LEU A 45 -13.21 -5.79 -7.44
CA LEU A 45 -14.15 -5.46 -8.52
C LEU A 45 -14.52 -6.69 -9.35
N LYS A 46 -13.55 -7.53 -9.75
CA LYS A 46 -13.82 -8.77 -10.48
C LYS A 46 -14.73 -9.72 -9.71
N LEU A 47 -14.54 -9.84 -8.40
CA LEU A 47 -15.38 -10.70 -7.56
C LEU A 47 -16.81 -10.16 -7.43
N VAL A 48 -16.97 -8.84 -7.31
CA VAL A 48 -18.30 -8.20 -7.32
C VAL A 48 -18.99 -8.34 -8.68
N GLU A 49 -18.24 -8.22 -9.78
CA GLU A 49 -18.77 -8.47 -11.12
C GLU A 49 -19.23 -9.91 -11.30
N LYS A 50 -18.45 -10.89 -10.81
CA LYS A 50 -18.86 -12.31 -10.81
C LYS A 50 -20.13 -12.54 -10.00
N TYR A 51 -20.24 -11.92 -8.83
CA TYR A 51 -21.47 -11.94 -8.04
C TYR A 51 -22.66 -11.36 -8.83
N GLN A 52 -22.48 -10.20 -9.46
CA GLN A 52 -23.54 -9.56 -10.24
C GLN A 52 -23.94 -10.40 -11.46
N ALA A 53 -22.98 -11.05 -12.14
CA ALA A 53 -23.25 -11.95 -13.25
C ALA A 53 -24.01 -13.21 -12.79
N CYS A 54 -23.61 -13.78 -11.66
CA CYS A 54 -24.26 -14.95 -11.03
C CYS A 54 -25.75 -14.66 -10.71
N ILE A 55 -26.05 -13.51 -10.10
CA ILE A 55 -27.44 -13.10 -9.86
C ILE A 55 -28.21 -12.80 -11.15
N LYS A 56 -27.57 -12.18 -12.15
CA LYS A 56 -28.20 -11.92 -13.46
C LYS A 56 -28.58 -13.20 -14.20
N ASN A 57 -27.86 -14.30 -13.97
CA ASN A 57 -28.18 -15.62 -14.52
C ASN A 57 -29.27 -16.37 -13.72
N ALA A 58 -30.00 -15.66 -12.85
CA ALA A 58 -31.05 -16.20 -11.98
C ALA A 58 -30.58 -17.31 -11.01
N GLU A 59 -29.27 -17.41 -10.76
CA GLU A 59 -28.76 -18.26 -9.70
C GLU A 59 -29.14 -17.66 -8.33
N LYS A 60 -29.41 -18.52 -7.34
CA LYS A 60 -29.81 -18.06 -6.01
C LYS A 60 -28.69 -17.20 -5.40
N ALA A 61 -29.04 -16.06 -4.81
CA ALA A 61 -28.08 -15.15 -4.16
C ALA A 61 -27.14 -15.88 -3.17
N ALA A 62 -27.66 -16.87 -2.43
CA ALA A 62 -26.88 -17.70 -1.52
C ALA A 62 -25.77 -18.54 -2.19
N ALA A 63 -25.93 -18.90 -3.46
CA ALA A 63 -24.87 -19.58 -4.22
C ALA A 63 -23.78 -18.58 -4.69
N CYS A 64 -24.19 -17.35 -4.99
CA CYS A 64 -23.31 -16.26 -5.44
C CYS A 64 -22.54 -15.60 -4.29
N ASP A 65 -23.02 -15.69 -3.05
CA ASP A 65 -22.44 -15.08 -1.84
C ASP A 65 -20.97 -15.43 -1.60
N SER A 66 -20.53 -16.58 -2.10
CA SER A 66 -19.13 -17.00 -2.05
C SER A 66 -18.18 -15.98 -2.72
N TYR A 67 -18.63 -15.29 -3.78
CA TYR A 67 -17.87 -14.25 -4.46
C TYR A 67 -17.80 -12.94 -3.65
N LEU A 68 -18.91 -12.55 -3.01
CA LEU A 68 -18.95 -11.38 -2.13
C LEU A 68 -18.04 -11.58 -0.91
N LYS A 69 -18.15 -12.73 -0.26
CA LYS A 69 -17.33 -13.07 0.92
C LYS A 69 -15.84 -13.09 0.60
N SER A 70 -15.49 -13.58 -0.60
CA SER A 70 -14.11 -13.58 -1.09
C SER A 70 -13.62 -12.16 -1.42
N ALA A 71 -14.47 -11.26 -1.91
CA ALA A 71 -14.13 -9.85 -2.10
C ALA A 71 -13.89 -9.13 -0.77
N GLU A 72 -14.71 -9.42 0.24
CA GLU A 72 -14.58 -8.83 1.59
C GLU A 72 -13.29 -9.27 2.30
N ALA A 73 -12.87 -10.52 2.09
CA ALA A 73 -11.67 -11.13 2.66
C ALA A 73 -10.35 -10.56 2.11
N LEU A 74 -10.37 -9.88 0.95
CA LEU A 74 -9.21 -9.18 0.38
C LEU A 74 -8.92 -7.85 1.10
N LYS A 75 -9.01 -7.82 2.44
CA LYS A 75 -8.78 -6.62 3.28
C LYS A 75 -7.29 -6.39 3.51
#